data_AF-H1YHN3-F1
#
_entry.id   AF-H1YHN3-F1
#
_cell.length_a   1.000
_cell.length_b   1.000
_cell.length_c   1.000
_cell.angle_alpha   90.00
_cell.angle_beta   90.00
_cell.angle_gamma   90.00
#
_symmetry.space_group_name_H-M   'P 1'
#
loop_
_entity.id
_entity.type
_entity.pdbx_description
1 polymer ?
#
loop_
_entity_poly.entity_id
_entity_poly.type
_entity_poly.pdbx_seq_one_letter_code
_entity_poly.pdbx_strand_id
1 'polypeptide(L)'
;MKREKGQPKLRGRPQKDSGKRTKKIDTRFTEEEYQLILDMEKELGISKTDLIRLRVLENARNVVVNAAALIGSLDTIGAELGRSGNNINQLARYANVLKKRGILSAVVIERFNLLFETYNRQHKEIIIALRQVIRQMGK
;
A
#
# COMPACT_ATOMS: atom_id res chain seq x y z
N MET A 1 -16.57 -9.23 70.09
CA MET A 1 -15.63 -9.27 68.94
C MET A 1 -16.37 -9.77 67.71
N LYS A 2 -16.69 -8.89 66.76
CA LYS A 2 -17.35 -9.23 65.49
C LYS A 2 -16.28 -9.54 64.44
N ARG A 3 -16.37 -10.69 63.77
CA ARG A 3 -15.47 -11.09 62.67
C ARG A 3 -15.89 -10.37 61.38
N GLU A 4 -14.93 -9.71 60.73
CA GLU A 4 -15.13 -8.99 59.47
C GLU A 4 -15.48 -9.95 58.32
N LYS A 5 -16.46 -9.56 57.50
CA LYS A 5 -16.93 -10.30 56.34
C LYS A 5 -15.96 -10.11 55.17
N GLY A 6 -15.40 -11.20 54.66
CA GLY A 6 -14.55 -11.21 53.47
C GLY A 6 -15.27 -10.71 52.21
N GLN A 7 -14.51 -10.01 51.36
CA GLN A 7 -14.97 -9.50 50.06
C GLN A 7 -15.47 -10.62 49.13
N PRO A 8 -16.51 -10.38 48.33
CA PRO A 8 -17.02 -11.39 47.40
C PRO A 8 -16.05 -11.58 46.23
N LYS A 9 -15.51 -12.80 46.09
CA LYS A 9 -14.76 -13.21 44.90
C LYS A 9 -15.71 -13.25 43.70
N LEU A 10 -15.53 -12.35 42.73
CA LEU A 10 -16.19 -12.39 41.42
C LEU A 10 -15.75 -13.67 40.68
N ARG A 11 -16.51 -14.76 40.85
CA ARG A 11 -16.37 -16.00 40.08
C ARG A 11 -17.29 -15.94 38.86
N GLY A 12 -16.79 -15.36 37.78
CA GLY A 12 -17.43 -15.41 36.47
C GLY A 12 -16.38 -15.64 35.39
N ARG A 13 -16.69 -16.49 34.41
CA ARG A 13 -15.89 -16.60 33.18
C ARG A 13 -15.95 -15.24 32.48
N PRO A 14 -14.82 -14.63 32.09
CA PRO A 14 -14.82 -13.38 31.35
C PRO A 14 -15.71 -13.51 30.10
N GLN A 15 -16.51 -12.47 29.87
CA GLN A 15 -17.43 -12.39 28.74
C GLN A 15 -16.62 -12.49 27.44
N LYS A 16 -17.04 -13.35 26.52
CA LYS A 16 -16.39 -13.45 25.21
C LYS A 16 -16.79 -12.25 24.37
N ASP A 17 -15.84 -11.35 24.12
CA ASP A 17 -16.02 -10.18 23.25
C ASP A 17 -16.18 -10.55 21.75
N SER A 18 -15.99 -11.81 21.35
CA SER A 18 -16.05 -12.22 19.95
C SER A 18 -16.47 -13.69 19.73
N GLY A 19 -16.91 -13.97 18.49
CA GLY A 19 -17.29 -15.30 18.02
C GLY A 19 -16.19 -16.36 18.16
N LYS A 20 -16.57 -17.64 18.06
CA LYS A 20 -15.61 -18.76 18.18
C LYS A 20 -14.57 -18.69 17.05
N ARG A 21 -13.29 -18.67 17.41
CA ARG A 21 -12.16 -18.80 16.47
C ARG A 21 -12.15 -20.22 15.90
N THR A 22 -12.48 -20.40 14.63
CA THR A 22 -12.66 -21.72 13.96
C THR A 22 -11.64 -22.03 12.88
N LYS A 23 -10.79 -21.05 12.51
CA LYS A 23 -9.75 -21.20 11.47
C LYS A 23 -8.37 -21.21 12.12
N LYS A 24 -7.45 -21.97 11.53
CA LYS A 24 -6.06 -22.09 11.98
C LYS A 24 -5.09 -21.78 10.84
N ILE A 25 -3.91 -21.29 11.21
CA ILE A 25 -2.75 -21.12 10.32
C ILE A 25 -1.67 -22.04 10.89
N ASP A 26 -1.18 -22.97 10.08
CA ASP A 26 -0.10 -23.88 10.46
C ASP A 26 1.20 -23.35 9.84
N THR A 27 2.25 -23.14 10.64
CA THR A 27 3.58 -22.74 10.17
C THR A 27 4.65 -23.49 10.95
N ARG A 28 5.81 -23.72 10.31
CA ARG A 28 6.99 -24.33 10.95
C ARG A 28 7.98 -23.23 11.33
N PHE A 29 8.67 -23.44 12.44
CA PHE A 29 9.74 -22.57 12.95
C PHE A 29 10.99 -23.40 13.16
N THR A 30 12.16 -22.78 13.07
CA THR A 30 13.39 -23.37 13.61
C THR A 30 13.37 -23.32 15.14
N GLU A 31 14.30 -24.02 15.78
CA GLU A 31 14.41 -24.02 17.24
C GLU A 31 14.70 -22.61 17.78
N GLU A 32 15.57 -21.87 17.10
CA GLU A 32 15.95 -20.50 17.46
C GLU A 32 14.78 -19.52 17.33
N GLU A 33 14.02 -19.63 16.24
CA GLU A 33 12.81 -18.82 16.01
C GLU A 33 11.75 -19.09 17.07
N TYR A 34 11.57 -20.37 17.44
CA TYR A 34 10.58 -20.74 18.45
C TYR A 34 11.01 -20.28 19.85
N GLN A 35 12.29 -20.39 20.19
CA GLN A 35 12.82 -19.89 21.46
C GLN A 35 12.59 -18.38 21.62
N LEU A 36 12.82 -17.61 20.56
CA LEU A 36 12.54 -16.17 20.56
C LEU A 36 11.06 -15.86 20.84
N ILE A 37 10.13 -16.67 20.32
CA ILE A 37 8.70 -16.51 20.60
C ILE A 37 8.38 -16.79 22.08
N LEU A 38 9.03 -17.78 22.69
CA LEU A 38 8.85 -18.10 24.10
C LEU A 38 9.38 -16.99 25.00
N ASP A 39 10.54 -16.41 24.65
CA ASP A 39 11.12 -15.29 25.39
C ASP A 39 10.20 -14.06 25.34
N MET A 40 9.64 -13.76 24.16
CA MET A 40 8.64 -12.70 24.00
C MET A 40 7.34 -12.96 24.78
N GLU A 41 6.85 -14.20 24.81
CA GLU A 41 5.67 -14.59 25.63
C GLU A 41 5.93 -14.33 27.12
N LYS A 42 7.15 -14.64 27.60
CA LYS A 42 7.55 -14.43 28.99
C LYS A 42 7.69 -12.95 29.35
N GLU A 43 8.30 -12.15 28.48
CA GLU A 43 8.50 -10.72 28.73
C GLU A 43 7.21 -9.91 28.66
N LEU A 44 6.35 -10.22 27.67
CA LEU A 44 5.14 -9.45 27.40
C LEU A 44 3.93 -9.93 28.22
N GLY A 45 4.01 -11.11 28.84
CA GLY A 45 2.92 -11.68 29.64
C GLY A 45 1.67 -12.05 28.83
N ILE A 46 1.79 -12.16 27.50
CA ILE A 46 0.71 -12.53 26.58
C ILE A 46 0.99 -13.88 25.96
N SER A 47 -0.06 -14.66 25.69
CA SER A 47 0.12 -15.98 25.08
C SER A 47 0.79 -15.86 23.71
N LYS A 48 1.67 -16.80 23.35
CA LYS A 48 2.29 -16.88 22.01
C LYS A 48 1.27 -16.78 20.87
N THR A 49 0.07 -17.32 21.06
CA THR A 49 -1.00 -17.24 20.05
C THR A 49 -1.59 -15.84 19.94
N ASP A 50 -1.73 -15.12 21.06
CA ASP A 50 -2.18 -13.72 21.03
C ASP A 50 -1.07 -12.77 20.59
N LEU A 51 0.19 -13.08 20.88
CA LEU A 51 1.36 -12.40 20.32
C LEU A 51 1.36 -12.49 18.78
N ILE A 52 1.27 -13.70 18.23
CA ILE A 52 1.20 -13.91 16.77
C ILE A 52 -0.02 -13.19 16.18
N ARG A 53 -1.19 -13.27 16.82
CA ARG A 53 -2.38 -12.55 16.33
C ARG A 53 -2.19 -11.05 16.37
N LEU A 54 -1.67 -10.50 17.45
CA LEU A 54 -1.44 -9.07 17.59
C LEU A 54 -0.51 -8.62 16.48
N ARG A 55 0.64 -9.28 16.29
CA ARG A 55 1.61 -8.94 15.26
C ARG A 55 1.10 -9.12 13.82
N VAL A 56 0.33 -10.19 13.56
CA VAL A 56 -0.19 -10.48 12.21
C VAL A 56 -1.40 -9.61 11.86
N LEU A 57 -2.21 -9.22 12.85
CA LEU A 57 -3.42 -8.44 12.63
C LEU A 57 -3.23 -6.94 12.91
N GLU A 58 -2.16 -6.55 13.61
CA GLU A 58 -1.77 -5.14 13.76
C GLU A 58 -1.63 -4.54 12.38
N ASN A 59 -2.44 -3.52 12.09
CA ASN A 59 -2.42 -2.80 10.82
C ASN A 59 -2.67 -3.64 9.56
N ALA A 60 -2.98 -4.93 9.65
CA ALA A 60 -3.17 -5.81 8.49
C ALA A 60 -4.25 -5.29 7.53
N ARG A 61 -5.35 -4.74 8.08
CA ARG A 61 -6.40 -4.10 7.26
C ARG A 61 -5.88 -2.84 6.55
N ASN A 62 -5.08 -2.02 7.22
CA ASN A 62 -4.51 -0.82 6.64
C ASN A 62 -3.51 -1.17 5.52
N VAL A 63 -2.68 -2.21 5.73
CA VAL A 63 -1.72 -2.70 4.72
C VAL A 63 -2.44 -3.22 3.48
N VAL A 64 -3.47 -4.05 3.64
CA VAL A 64 -4.24 -4.61 2.51
C VAL A 64 -4.98 -3.51 1.73
N VAL A 65 -5.60 -2.56 2.43
CA VAL A 65 -6.31 -1.44 1.79
C VAL A 65 -5.33 -0.52 1.05
N ASN A 66 -4.18 -0.20 1.65
CA ASN A 66 -3.15 0.62 1.01
C ASN A 66 -2.56 -0.05 -0.24
N ALA A 67 -2.36 -1.38 -0.22
CA ALA A 67 -1.86 -2.10 -1.39
C ALA A 67 -2.84 -2.07 -2.57
N ALA A 68 -4.15 -2.25 -2.32
CA ALA A 68 -5.16 -2.18 -3.37
C ALA A 68 -5.30 -0.75 -3.96
N ALA A 69 -5.32 0.27 -3.08
CA ALA A 69 -5.35 1.67 -3.51
C ALA A 69 -4.10 2.07 -4.31
N LEU A 70 -2.94 1.53 -3.93
CA LEU A 70 -1.68 1.69 -4.65
C LEU A 70 -1.75 1.08 -6.06
N ILE A 71 -2.18 -0.17 -6.19
CA ILE A 71 -2.31 -0.85 -7.48
C ILE A 71 -3.25 -0.04 -8.40
N GLY A 72 -4.40 0.40 -7.91
CA GLY A 72 -5.32 1.24 -8.70
C GLY A 72 -4.70 2.59 -9.12
N SER A 73 -3.87 3.19 -8.27
CA SER A 73 -3.13 4.41 -8.60
C SER A 73 -2.07 4.15 -9.69
N LEU A 74 -1.36 3.03 -9.62
CA LEU A 74 -0.38 2.63 -10.63
C LEU A 74 -1.02 2.30 -11.98
N ASP A 75 -2.18 1.63 -11.99
CA ASP A 75 -2.94 1.36 -13.21
C ASP A 75 -3.36 2.66 -13.91
N THR A 76 -3.82 3.64 -13.12
CA THR A 76 -4.18 4.97 -13.62
C THR A 76 -2.97 5.67 -14.25
N ILE A 77 -1.82 5.63 -13.58
CA ILE A 77 -0.56 6.18 -14.11
C ILE A 77 -0.15 5.45 -15.40
N GLY A 78 -0.22 4.12 -15.43
CA GLY A 78 0.08 3.32 -16.62
C GLY A 78 -0.80 3.69 -17.81
N ALA A 79 -2.10 3.94 -17.57
CA ALA A 79 -3.03 4.37 -18.62
C ALA A 79 -2.70 5.76 -19.18
N GLU A 80 -2.33 6.72 -18.33
CA GLU A 80 -1.89 8.07 -18.76
C GLU A 80 -0.55 8.02 -19.52
N LEU A 81 0.39 7.18 -19.08
CA LEU A 81 1.65 6.95 -19.79
C LEU A 81 1.41 6.32 -21.17
N GLY A 82 0.51 5.35 -21.28
CA GLY A 82 0.11 4.76 -22.56
C GLY A 82 -0.49 5.78 -23.52
N ARG A 83 -1.38 6.66 -23.03
CA ARG A 83 -1.94 7.77 -23.82
C ARG A 83 -0.86 8.77 -24.26
N SER A 84 0.05 9.11 -23.34
CA SER A 84 1.17 10.01 -23.64
C SER A 84 2.11 9.42 -24.70
N GLY A 85 2.44 8.14 -24.59
CA GLY A 85 3.24 7.41 -25.59
C GLY A 85 2.59 7.39 -26.97
N ASN A 86 1.27 7.21 -27.04
CA ASN A 86 0.52 7.30 -28.30
C ASN A 86 0.61 8.69 -28.92
N ASN A 87 0.47 9.76 -28.13
CA ASN A 87 0.60 11.14 -28.60
C ASN A 87 2.01 11.43 -29.14
N ILE A 88 3.05 10.97 -28.45
CA ILE A 88 4.45 11.09 -28.89
C ILE A 88 4.66 10.36 -30.23
N ASN A 89 4.11 9.16 -30.37
CA ASN A 89 4.22 8.39 -31.62
C ASN A 89 3.53 9.11 -32.79
N GLN A 90 2.38 9.75 -32.56
CA GLN A 90 1.70 10.55 -33.57
C GLN A 90 2.53 11.76 -33.99
N LEU A 91 3.13 12.46 -33.04
CA LEU A 91 4.06 13.56 -33.31
C LEU A 91 5.25 13.12 -34.15
N ALA A 92 5.88 12.00 -33.79
CA ALA A 92 7.02 11.45 -34.52
C ALA A 92 6.64 11.12 -35.97
N ARG A 93 5.47 10.52 -36.19
CA ARG A 93 4.95 10.23 -37.54
C ARG A 93 4.72 11.51 -38.35
N TYR A 94 4.09 12.53 -37.74
CA TYR A 94 3.83 13.81 -38.40
C TYR A 94 5.14 14.53 -38.76
N ALA A 95 6.11 14.59 -37.84
CA ALA A 95 7.42 15.16 -38.08
C ALA A 95 8.17 14.46 -39.22
N ASN A 96 8.09 13.12 -39.29
CA ASN A 96 8.68 12.35 -40.39
C ASN A 96 8.06 12.66 -41.75
N VAL A 97 6.74 12.89 -41.82
CA VAL A 97 6.05 13.29 -43.06
C VAL A 97 6.51 14.67 -43.52
N LEU A 98 6.65 15.61 -42.59
CA LEU A 98 7.07 16.99 -42.89
C LEU A 98 8.55 17.08 -43.31
N LYS A 99 9.43 16.33 -42.64
CA LYS A 99 10.84 16.19 -43.03
C LYS A 99 10.96 15.68 -44.47
N LYS A 100 10.18 14.67 -44.85
CA LYS A 100 10.16 14.14 -46.23
C LYS A 100 9.65 15.14 -47.27
N ARG A 101 8.88 16.14 -46.86
CA ARG A 101 8.34 17.20 -47.73
C ARG A 101 9.24 18.45 -47.78
N GLY A 102 10.34 18.49 -47.03
CA GLY A 102 11.26 19.64 -46.99
C GLY A 102 10.69 20.89 -46.32
N ILE A 103 9.57 20.77 -45.59
CA ILE A 103 8.85 21.89 -44.98
C ILE A 103 9.10 21.87 -43.47
N LEU A 104 9.92 22.79 -42.97
CA LEU A 104 9.94 23.13 -41.54
C LEU A 104 9.05 24.36 -41.35
N SER A 105 7.75 24.12 -41.19
CA SER A 105 6.76 25.19 -41.00
C SER A 105 6.68 25.58 -39.53
N ALA A 106 6.68 26.88 -39.24
CA ALA A 106 6.51 27.44 -37.89
C ALA A 106 5.28 26.86 -37.16
N VAL A 107 4.23 26.51 -37.90
CA VAL A 107 3.02 25.85 -37.40
C VAL A 107 3.33 24.50 -36.73
N VAL A 108 4.32 23.77 -37.23
CA VAL A 108 4.74 22.46 -36.70
C VAL A 108 5.45 22.63 -35.37
N ILE A 109 6.30 23.65 -35.26
CA ILE A 109 7.03 23.99 -34.04
C ILE A 109 6.04 24.43 -32.95
N GLU A 110 5.06 25.25 -33.31
CA GLU A 110 4.01 25.70 -32.40
C GLU A 110 3.17 24.51 -31.88
N ARG A 111 2.75 23.61 -32.79
CA ARG A 111 1.99 22.40 -32.41
C ARG A 111 2.80 21.43 -31.55
N PHE A 112 4.10 21.31 -31.83
CA PHE A 112 5.01 20.51 -31.01
C PHE A 112 5.12 21.10 -29.60
N ASN A 113 5.34 22.41 -29.48
CA ASN A 113 5.46 23.07 -28.18
C ASN A 113 4.20 22.89 -27.32
N LEU A 114 3.00 23.02 -27.92
CA LEU A 114 1.73 22.80 -27.22
C LEU A 114 1.60 21.36 -26.66
N LEU A 115 1.96 20.36 -27.48
CA LEU A 115 1.91 18.96 -27.07
C LEU A 115 3.01 18.64 -26.05
N PHE A 116 4.17 19.28 -26.16
CA PHE A 116 5.28 19.14 -25.22
C PHE A 116 4.97 19.76 -23.85
N GLU A 117 4.29 20.92 -23.81
CA GLU A 117 3.77 21.49 -22.57
C GLU A 117 2.74 20.57 -21.91
N THR A 118 1.85 19.98 -22.70
CA THR A 118 0.87 19.01 -22.19
C THR A 118 1.54 17.78 -21.60
N TYR A 119 2.54 17.22 -22.30
CA TYR A 119 3.35 16.12 -21.79
C TYR A 119 4.07 16.49 -20.49
N ASN A 120 4.72 17.64 -20.42
CA ASN A 120 5.44 18.09 -19.22
C ASN A 120 4.51 18.27 -18.00
N ARG A 121 3.28 18.75 -18.24
CA ARG A 121 2.25 18.85 -17.20
C ARG A 121 1.83 17.48 -16.67
N GLN A 122 1.47 16.56 -17.57
CA GLN A 122 1.10 15.18 -17.19
C GLN A 122 2.24 14.47 -16.46
N HIS A 123 3.49 14.66 -16.91
CA HIS A 123 4.66 14.09 -16.25
C HIS A 123 4.86 14.64 -14.82
N LYS A 124 4.61 15.93 -14.58
CA LYS A 124 4.65 16.51 -13.23
C LYS A 124 3.57 15.92 -12.31
N GLU A 125 2.34 15.75 -12.80
CA GLU A 125 1.26 15.15 -12.02
C GLU A 125 1.58 13.71 -11.61
N ILE A 126 2.18 12.92 -12.51
CA ILE A 126 2.64 11.56 -12.21
C ILE A 126 3.69 11.56 -11.09
N ILE A 127 4.69 12.46 -11.15
CA ILE A 127 5.72 12.57 -10.10
C ILE A 127 5.09 12.93 -8.74
N ILE A 128 4.09 13.81 -8.71
CA ILE A 128 3.39 14.19 -7.48
C ILE A 128 2.63 12.99 -6.90
N ALA A 129 1.91 12.24 -7.73
CA ALA A 129 1.18 11.05 -7.33
C ALA A 129 2.11 9.96 -6.77
N LEU A 130 3.24 9.69 -7.44
CA LEU A 130 4.25 8.73 -6.96
C LEU A 130 4.85 9.15 -5.61
N ARG A 131 5.09 10.45 -5.39
CA ARG A 131 5.57 10.97 -4.10
C ARG A 131 4.51 10.88 -2.99
N GLN A 132 3.22 10.93 -3.31
CA GLN A 132 2.16 10.69 -2.33
C GLN A 132 2.11 9.22 -1.92
N VAL A 133 2.23 8.31 -2.89
CA VAL A 133 2.34 6.86 -2.64
C VAL A 133 3.52 6.54 -1.70
N ILE A 134 4.73 7.02 -2.01
CA ILE A 134 5.92 6.76 -1.18
C ILE A 134 5.72 7.27 0.25
N ARG A 135 5.07 8.43 0.42
CA ARG A 135 4.76 8.99 1.75
C ARG A 135 3.74 8.17 2.53
N GLN A 136 2.80 7.52 1.86
CA GLN A 136 1.82 6.63 2.50
C GLN A 136 2.41 5.27 2.85
N MET A 137 3.48 4.83 2.17
CA MET A 137 4.21 3.59 2.49
C MET A 137 5.22 3.75 3.65
N GLY A 138 5.73 4.97 3.88
CA GLY A 138 6.67 5.27 4.96
C GLY A 138 6.02 5.59 6.32
N LYS A 139 4.71 5.44 6.44
CA LYS A 139 3.93 5.55 7.68
C LYS A 139 3.35 4.18 8.04
#